data_AF-A0A6M1S783-F1
#
_entry.id   AF-A0A6M1S783-F1
#
_cell.length_a   1.000
_cell.length_b   1.000
_cell.length_c   1.000
_cell.angle_alpha   90.00
_cell.angle_beta   90.00
_cell.angle_gamma   90.00
#
_symmetry.space_group_name_H-M   'P 1'
#
loop_
_entity.id
_entity.type
_entity.pdbx_description
1 polymer ?
#
loop_
_entity_poly.entity_id
_entity_poly.type
_entity_poly.pdbx_seq_one_letter_code
_entity_poly.pdbx_strand_id
1 'polypeptide(L)'
;MKDKSRILLVIAPSFNECRRTAMEFDLDFDKVERMRFLHRVPQLRGWTRGTPFIALRRDHWPEALDSTLHAMQVKGQLRIATDRDLADLVKAGTAVATAAMAGRGA
;
A
#
# COMPACT_ATOMS: atom_id res chain seq x y z
N MET A 1 -15.05 -21.55 5.51
CA MET A 1 -15.17 -20.08 5.64
C MET A 1 -14.54 -19.48 4.38
N LYS A 2 -15.30 -18.74 3.56
CA LYS A 2 -14.72 -18.07 2.38
C LYS A 2 -13.75 -17.01 2.90
N ASP A 3 -12.45 -17.26 2.80
CA ASP A 3 -11.43 -16.25 3.02
C ASP A 3 -11.77 -15.09 2.08
N LYS A 4 -12.32 -14.00 2.62
CA LYS A 4 -12.52 -12.78 1.85
C LYS A 4 -11.12 -12.29 1.53
N SER A 5 -10.63 -12.62 0.33
CA SER A 5 -9.34 -12.18 -0.18
C SER A 5 -9.17 -10.70 0.12
N ARG A 6 -8.32 -10.39 1.10
CA ARG A 6 -8.09 -9.02 1.55
C ARG A 6 -7.32 -8.31 0.45
N ILE A 7 -7.87 -7.20 -0.05
CA ILE A 7 -7.23 -6.38 -1.06
C ILE A 7 -6.12 -5.56 -0.40
N LEU A 8 -4.95 -5.53 -1.03
CA LEU A 8 -3.85 -4.61 -0.71
C LEU A 8 -3.91 -3.38 -1.63
N LEU A 9 -3.79 -2.19 -1.05
CA LEU A 9 -3.66 -0.96 -1.83
C LEU A 9 -2.19 -0.61 -2.03
N VAL A 10 -1.82 -0.35 -3.27
CA VAL A 10 -0.49 0.19 -3.62
C VAL A 10 -0.70 1.63 -4.02
N ILE A 11 -0.20 2.55 -3.20
CA ILE A 11 -0.49 3.98 -3.32
C ILE A 11 0.79 4.72 -3.68
N ALA A 12 0.77 5.51 -4.75
CA ALA A 12 1.88 6.36 -5.17
C ALA A 12 1.40 7.52 -6.07
N PRO A 13 2.23 8.55 -6.37
CA PRO A 13 1.81 9.71 -7.16
C PRO A 13 1.49 9.41 -8.63
N SER A 14 1.98 8.30 -9.16
CA SER A 14 1.76 7.89 -10.55
C SER A 14 1.66 6.37 -10.68
N PHE A 15 1.08 5.88 -11.77
CA PHE A 15 1.00 4.44 -12.04
C PHE A 15 2.39 3.77 -12.11
N ASN A 16 3.39 4.47 -12.66
CA ASN A 16 4.76 3.99 -12.71
C ASN A 16 5.37 3.83 -11.32
N GLU A 17 5.12 4.78 -10.42
CA GLU A 17 5.59 4.70 -9.03
C GLU A 17 4.82 3.67 -8.22
N CYS A 18 3.54 3.45 -8.53
CA CYS A 18 2.78 2.34 -7.96
C CYS A 18 3.42 1.00 -8.34
N ARG A 19 3.79 0.82 -9.61
CA ARG A 19 4.48 -0.39 -10.08
C ARG A 19 5.86 -0.55 -9.43
N ARG A 20 6.64 0.53 -9.32
CA ARG A 20 7.94 0.53 -8.61
C ARG A 20 7.78 0.14 -7.15
N THR A 21 6.79 0.71 -6.46
CA THR A 21 6.45 0.35 -5.09
C THR A 21 6.14 -1.14 -4.98
N ALA A 22 5.29 -1.69 -5.85
CA ALA A 22 5.01 -3.12 -5.85
C ALA A 22 6.26 -3.99 -6.08
N MET A 23 7.16 -3.56 -6.98
CA MET A 23 8.43 -4.25 -7.22
C MET A 23 9.37 -4.22 -6.01
N GLU A 24 9.48 -3.08 -5.33
CA GLU A 24 10.34 -2.97 -4.14
C GLU A 24 9.84 -3.76 -2.93
N PHE A 25 8.54 -4.05 -2.89
CA PHE A 25 7.95 -4.97 -1.90
C PHE A 25 7.91 -6.42 -2.39
N ASP A 26 8.59 -6.76 -3.49
CA ASP A 26 8.62 -8.09 -4.11
C ASP A 26 7.23 -8.69 -4.35
N LEU A 27 6.25 -7.83 -4.64
CA LEU A 27 4.88 -8.26 -4.88
C LEU A 27 4.81 -9.10 -6.16
N ASP A 28 4.06 -10.18 -6.07
CA ASP A 28 3.80 -11.08 -7.17
C ASP A 28 2.68 -10.51 -8.06
N PHE A 29 3.05 -10.08 -9.26
CA PHE A 29 2.12 -9.53 -10.24
C PHE A 29 1.12 -10.58 -10.77
N ASP A 30 1.38 -11.87 -10.60
CA ASP A 30 0.39 -12.92 -10.89
C ASP A 30 -0.81 -12.86 -9.93
N LYS A 31 -0.66 -12.18 -8.78
CA LYS A 31 -1.69 -11.97 -7.76
C LYS A 31 -2.32 -10.58 -7.82
N VAL A 32 -2.21 -9.88 -8.96
CA VAL A 32 -2.70 -8.50 -9.14
C VAL A 32 -4.19 -8.33 -8.87
N GLU A 33 -4.99 -9.38 -9.01
CA GLU A 33 -6.41 -9.37 -8.67
C GLU A 33 -6.68 -9.03 -7.18
N ARG A 34 -5.71 -9.32 -6.30
CA ARG A 34 -5.72 -9.00 -4.87
C ARG A 34 -5.09 -7.64 -4.56
N MET A 35 -4.68 -6.90 -5.57
CA MET A 35 -4.01 -5.60 -5.46
C MET A 35 -4.82 -4.50 -6.15
N ARG A 36 -4.71 -3.27 -5.64
CA ARG A 36 -5.29 -2.09 -6.27
C ARG A 36 -4.28 -0.95 -6.27
N PHE A 37 -3.95 -0.48 -7.47
CA PHE A 37 -3.01 0.63 -7.66
C PHE A 37 -3.76 1.95 -7.66
N LEU A 38 -3.52 2.78 -6.66
CA LEU A 38 -4.18 4.06 -6.48
C LEU A 38 -3.17 5.19 -6.63
N HIS A 39 -3.45 6.13 -7.51
CA HIS A 39 -2.56 7.25 -7.78
C HIS A 39 -3.28 8.60 -7.84
N ARG A 40 -4.59 8.62 -7.54
CA ARG A 40 -5.38 9.84 -7.51
C ARG A 40 -6.16 9.93 -6.21
N VAL A 41 -6.26 11.13 -5.67
CA VAL A 41 -7.01 11.45 -4.44
C VAL A 41 -8.43 10.87 -4.43
N PRO A 42 -9.25 10.98 -5.50
CA PRO A 42 -10.60 10.41 -5.48
C PRO A 42 -10.64 8.90 -5.26
N GLN A 43 -9.58 8.18 -5.66
CA GLN A 43 -9.48 6.72 -5.53
C GLN A 43 -9.18 6.28 -4.10
N LEU A 44 -8.73 7.18 -3.22
CA LEU A 44 -8.47 6.89 -1.81
C LEU A 44 -9.75 6.82 -0.96
N ARG A 45 -10.89 7.21 -1.52
CA ARG A 45 -12.19 7.21 -0.85
C ARG A 45 -12.91 5.88 -1.08
N GLY A 46 -13.81 5.51 -0.16
CA GLY A 46 -14.69 4.35 -0.31
C GLY A 46 -14.09 3.00 0.09
N TRP A 47 -12.86 2.97 0.62
CA TRP A 47 -12.28 1.74 1.17
C TRP A 47 -12.90 1.37 2.52
N THR A 48 -12.98 0.07 2.77
CA THR A 48 -13.46 -0.46 4.05
C THR A 48 -12.49 -0.08 5.17
N ARG A 49 -12.98 0.00 6.41
CA ARG A 49 -12.15 0.30 7.58
C ARG A 49 -11.02 -0.72 7.73
N GLY A 50 -9.80 -0.25 7.99
CA GLY A 50 -8.62 -1.07 8.21
C GLY A 50 -8.05 -1.72 6.94
N THR A 51 -8.38 -1.22 5.75
CA THR A 51 -7.80 -1.72 4.51
C THR A 51 -6.27 -1.47 4.50
N PRO A 52 -5.45 -2.50 4.25
CA PRO A 52 -4.00 -2.36 4.25
C PRO A 52 -3.51 -1.64 2.99
N PHE A 53 -2.48 -0.80 3.14
CA PHE A 53 -1.79 -0.17 2.03
C PHE A 53 -0.27 -0.20 2.19
N ILE A 54 0.43 -0.10 1.05
CA ILE A 54 1.85 0.21 0.97
C ILE A 54 2.06 1.51 0.20
N ALA A 55 3.10 2.25 0.57
CA ALA A 55 3.51 3.50 -0.02
C ALA A 55 5.02 3.68 0.22
N LEU A 56 5.74 4.20 -0.77
CA LEU A 56 7.17 4.54 -0.64
C LEU A 56 7.40 6.01 -0.92
N ARG A 57 8.51 6.51 -0.35
CA ARG A 57 9.07 7.84 -0.63
C ARG A 57 8.00 8.93 -0.63
N ARG A 58 7.28 9.05 0.48
CA ARG A 58 6.17 10.00 0.63
C ARG A 58 6.64 11.46 0.65
N ASP A 59 7.94 11.69 0.86
CA ASP A 59 8.62 12.98 0.88
C ASP A 59 8.48 13.77 -0.43
N HIS A 60 8.37 13.09 -1.58
CA HIS A 60 8.23 13.75 -2.88
C HIS A 60 6.78 13.80 -3.40
N TRP A 61 5.81 13.34 -2.60
CA TRP A 61 4.42 13.23 -3.07
C TRP A 61 3.75 14.59 -3.20
N PRO A 62 2.78 14.74 -4.13
CA PRO A 62 1.90 15.90 -4.12
C PRO A 62 1.17 16.01 -2.77
N GLU A 63 1.20 17.19 -2.16
CA GLU A 63 0.66 17.46 -0.83
C GLU A 63 -0.79 16.99 -0.67
N ALA A 64 -1.63 17.21 -1.70
CA ALA A 64 -3.02 16.78 -1.68
C ALA A 64 -3.19 15.25 -1.56
N LEU A 65 -2.31 14.47 -2.19
CA LEU A 65 -2.32 13.02 -2.11
C LEU A 65 -1.85 12.55 -0.73
N ASP A 66 -0.74 13.09 -0.26
CA ASP A 66 -0.15 12.72 1.03
C ASP A 66 -1.07 13.08 2.21
N SER A 67 -1.60 14.30 2.21
CA SER A 67 -2.54 14.79 3.23
C SER A 67 -3.83 13.96 3.25
N THR A 68 -4.35 13.58 2.07
CA THR A 68 -5.54 12.71 1.99
C THR A 68 -5.24 11.32 2.56
N LEU A 69 -4.11 10.72 2.18
CA LEU A 69 -3.70 9.42 2.72
C LEU A 69 -3.53 9.48 4.23
N HIS A 70 -2.86 10.51 4.74
CA HIS A 70 -2.69 10.74 6.18
C HIS A 70 -4.05 10.87 6.89
N ALA A 71 -4.98 11.65 6.36
CA ALA A 71 -6.32 11.78 6.93
C ALA A 71 -7.09 10.45 6.97
N MET A 72 -6.96 9.62 5.93
CA MET A 72 -7.57 8.28 5.90
C MET A 72 -6.92 7.32 6.91
N GLN A 73 -5.61 7.45 7.12
CA GLN A 73 -4.88 6.68 8.10
C GLN A 73 -5.28 7.06 9.53
N VAL A 74 -5.35 8.35 9.85
CA VAL A 74 -5.76 8.86 11.17
C VAL A 74 -7.20 8.44 11.49
N LYS A 75 -8.10 8.43 10.50
CA LYS A 75 -9.48 7.93 10.66
C LYS A 75 -9.57 6.41 10.81
N GLY A 76 -8.47 5.68 10.69
CA GLY A 76 -8.42 4.22 10.73
C GLY A 76 -9.10 3.55 9.53
N GLN A 77 -9.38 4.31 8.47
CA GLN A 77 -9.95 3.75 7.24
C GLN A 77 -8.88 2.97 6.48
N LEU A 78 -7.69 3.55 6.38
CA LEU A 78 -6.51 2.89 5.83
C LEU A 78 -5.50 2.60 6.94
N ARG A 79 -4.71 1.55 6.78
CA ARG A 79 -3.59 1.24 7.66
C ARG A 79 -2.39 0.76 6.87
N ILE A 80 -1.20 0.98 7.41
CA ILE A 80 0.02 0.41 6.82
C ILE A 80 -0.09 -1.11 6.84
N ALA A 81 0.28 -1.75 5.73
CA ALA A 81 0.31 -3.20 5.59
C ALA A 81 1.34 -3.80 6.56
N THR A 82 1.00 -4.96 7.12
CA THR A 82 1.90 -5.75 7.96
C THR A 82 2.52 -6.88 7.14
N ASP A 83 3.58 -7.51 7.65
CA ASP A 83 4.19 -8.67 7.00
C ASP A 83 3.18 -9.78 6.70
N ARG A 84 2.18 -9.96 7.57
CA ARG A 84 1.10 -10.92 7.35
C ARG A 84 0.20 -10.57 6.17
N ASP A 85 -0.02 -9.29 5.90
CA ASP A 85 -0.80 -8.85 4.74
C ASP A 85 0.00 -9.05 3.43
N LEU A 86 1.34 -8.98 3.52
CA LEU A 86 2.24 -9.13 2.39
C LEU A 86 2.63 -10.58 2.12
N ALA A 87 2.66 -11.44 3.13
CA ALA A 87 3.13 -12.83 3.04
C ALA A 87 2.46 -13.63 1.92
N ASP A 88 1.16 -13.43 1.72
CA ASP A 88 0.39 -14.10 0.67
C ASP A 88 0.58 -13.47 -0.72
N LEU A 89 1.11 -12.26 -0.78
CA LEU A 89 1.22 -11.42 -1.96
C LEU A 89 2.64 -11.33 -2.52
N VAL A 90 3.66 -11.65 -1.72
CA VAL A 90 5.04 -11.79 -2.17
C VAL A 90 5.23 -13.10 -2.94
N LYS A 91 6.30 -13.16 -3.74
CA LYS A 91 6.72 -14.40 -4.41
C LYS A 91 7.22 -15.41 -3.37
N ALA A 92 6.82 -16.67 -3.50
CA ALA A 92 7.31 -17.74 -2.63
C ALA A 92 8.82 -17.92 -2.88
N GLY A 93 9.65 -17.52 -1.91
CA GLY A 93 11.11 -17.63 -1.99
C GLY A 93 11.89 -16.37 -1.62
N THR A 94 11.23 -15.21 -1.50
CA THR A 94 11.88 -13.97 -1.05
C THR A 94 11.67 -13.81 0.46
N ALA A 95 12.71 -14.14 1.24
CA ALA A 95 12.75 -13.80 2.65
C ALA A 95 12.70 -12.27 2.79
N VAL A 96 11.68 -11.75 3.46
CA VAL A 96 11.38 -10.32 3.60
C VAL A 96 12.58 -9.59 4.21
N ALA A 97 13.32 -8.87 3.38
CA ALA A 97 14.36 -7.96 3.83
C ALA A 97 13.74 -6.61 4.23
N THR A 98 13.56 -6.47 5.55
CA THR A 98 13.75 -5.25 6.35
C THR A 98 13.19 -3.90 5.86
N ALA A 99 12.27 -3.39 6.69
CA ALA A 99 12.10 -1.98 7.06
C ALA A 99 11.51 -1.00 6.01
N ALA A 100 10.18 -1.08 5.83
CA ALA A 100 9.41 0.10 5.45
C ALA A 100 9.37 1.07 6.65
N MET A 101 10.31 2.02 6.66
CA MET A 101 10.49 3.07 7.66
C MET A 101 9.19 3.86 7.88
N ALA A 102 8.52 3.56 8.99
CA ALA A 102 7.59 4.47 9.63
C ALA A 102 8.37 5.69 10.16
N GLY A 103 7.78 6.87 9.99
CA GLY A 103 8.48 8.14 10.02
C GLY A 103 9.20 8.50 11.32
N ARG A 104 10.15 9.44 11.19
CA ARG A 104 10.60 10.36 12.22
C ARG A 104 11.49 11.46 11.63
N GLY A 105 11.10 12.71 11.90
CA GLY A 105 11.99 13.82 12.25
C GLY A 105 12.68 14.58 11.13
N ALA A 106 12.18 15.77 10.80
CA ALA A 106 12.69 17.03 11.35
C ALA A 106 11.58 18.09 11.25
#